data_AF-A0A7C3JQ14-F1
#
_entry.id   AF-A0A7C3JQ14-F1
#
_cell.length_a   1.000
_cell.length_b   1.000
_cell.length_c   1.000
_cell.angle_alpha   90.00
_cell.angle_beta   90.00
_cell.angle_gamma   90.00
#
_symmetry.space_group_name_H-M   'P 1'
#
loop_
_entity.id
_entity.type
_entity.pdbx_description
1 polymer ?
#
loop_
_entity_poly.entity_id
_entity_poly.type
_entity_poly.pdbx_seq_one_letter_code
_entity_poly.pdbx_strand_id
1 'polypeptide(L)' 'MKAIATLLLLATLPIAGCEFVAGAATGALATGAGYELNAKRQMDRLEEDFRRERIGRREYESRRHQIERGSIVY' A
#
# COMPACT_ATOMS: atom_id res chain seq x y z
N MET A 1 26.56 -40.92 -0.26
CA MET A 1 25.18 -41.11 -0.77
C MET A 1 24.13 -40.24 -0.08
N LYS A 2 24.16 -40.05 1.26
CA LYS A 2 23.18 -39.21 1.98
C LYS A 2 23.17 -37.73 1.56
N ALA A 3 24.35 -37.14 1.30
CA ALA A 3 24.48 -35.73 0.90
C ALA A 3 23.85 -35.41 -0.47
N ILE A 4 23.85 -36.37 -1.38
CA ILE A 4 23.29 -36.21 -2.74
C ILE A 4 21.76 -36.22 -2.66
N ALA A 5 21.19 -37.08 -1.83
CA ALA A 5 19.75 -37.14 -1.60
C ALA A 5 19.20 -35.87 -0.93
N THR A 6 19.95 -35.26 0.00
CA THR A 6 19.59 -33.98 0.60
C THR A 6 19.69 -32.81 -0.38
N LEU A 7 20.68 -32.83 -1.28
CA LEU A 7 20.83 -31.79 -2.32
C LEU A 7 19.66 -31.82 -3.32
N LEU A 8 19.20 -33.03 -3.68
CA LEU A 8 18.06 -33.23 -4.58
C LEU A 8 16.72 -32.81 -3.96
N LEU A 9 16.58 -32.94 -2.63
CA LEU A 9 15.37 -32.54 -1.92
C LEU A 9 15.25 -31.01 -1.77
N LEU A 10 16.38 -30.28 -1.69
CA LEU A 10 16.38 -28.81 -1.64
C LEU A 10 16.14 -28.17 -3.02
N ALA A 11 16.41 -28.89 -4.10
CA ALA A 11 16.28 -28.37 -5.47
C ALA A 11 14.83 -28.25 -5.97
N THR A 12 13.84 -28.81 -5.25
CA THR A 12 12.42 -28.79 -5.66
C THR A 12 11.60 -27.66 -5.03
N LEU A 13 12.16 -26.89 -4.08
CA LEU A 13 11.47 -25.76 -3.45
C LEU A 13 11.33 -24.47 -4.29
N PRO A 14 12.12 -24.16 -5.34
CA PRO A 14 12.06 -22.83 -5.95
C PRO A 14 10.89 -22.64 -6.93
N ILE A 15 10.10 -23.68 -7.25
CA ILE A 15 9.06 -23.59 -8.29
C ILE A 15 7.80 -22.84 -7.80
N ALA A 16 7.61 -22.66 -6.49
CA ALA A 16 6.46 -21.96 -5.92
C ALA A 16 6.73 -20.49 -5.52
N GLY A 17 7.91 -19.94 -5.83
CA GLY A 17 8.37 -18.66 -5.28
C GLY A 17 8.18 -17.41 -6.15
N CYS A 18 8.02 -17.54 -7.47
CA CYS A 18 8.04 -16.36 -8.35
C CYS A 18 6.78 -15.49 -8.24
N GLU A 19 5.62 -16.04 -7.89
CA GLU A 19 4.41 -15.22 -7.62
C GLU A 19 4.31 -14.77 -6.16
N PHE A 20 4.87 -15.52 -5.21
CA PHE A 20 4.83 -15.14 -3.80
C PHE A 20 5.76 -13.98 -3.48
N VAL A 21 6.94 -13.88 -4.12
CA VAL A 21 7.84 -12.74 -3.92
C VAL A 21 7.25 -11.46 -4.53
N ALA A 22 6.54 -11.55 -5.66
CA ALA A 22 5.81 -10.43 -6.23
C ALA A 22 4.63 -9.99 -5.34
N GLY A 23 3.90 -10.95 -4.74
CA GLY A 23 2.78 -10.69 -3.82
C GLY A 23 3.17 -10.24 -2.41
N ALA A 24 4.31 -10.71 -1.88
CA ALA A 24 4.81 -10.33 -0.56
C ALA A 24 5.59 -9.01 -0.59
N ALA A 25 6.32 -8.72 -1.67
CA ALA A 25 6.93 -7.40 -1.87
C ALA A 25 5.86 -6.32 -2.03
N THR A 26 4.75 -6.63 -2.71
CA THR A 26 3.58 -5.75 -2.72
C THR A 26 2.84 -5.75 -1.38
N GLY A 27 2.71 -6.87 -0.68
CA GLY A 27 1.96 -6.97 0.59
C GLY A 27 2.61 -6.31 1.82
N ALA A 28 3.94 -6.42 1.97
CA ALA A 28 4.68 -5.81 3.08
C ALA A 28 4.93 -4.31 2.85
N LEU A 29 5.15 -3.87 1.60
CA LEU A 29 5.16 -2.45 1.27
C LEU A 29 3.74 -1.85 1.27
N ALA A 30 2.70 -2.62 0.91
CA ALA A 30 1.32 -2.15 0.97
C ALA A 30 0.73 -2.11 2.38
N THR A 31 1.33 -2.73 3.39
CA THR A 31 0.84 -2.56 4.78
C THR A 31 1.31 -1.25 5.39
N GLY A 32 2.50 -0.75 5.03
CA GLY A 32 2.96 0.62 5.37
C GLY A 32 2.37 1.68 4.43
N ALA A 33 2.48 1.47 3.12
CA ALA A 33 1.96 2.41 2.11
C ALA A 33 0.44 2.31 1.90
N GLY A 34 -0.26 1.30 2.41
CA GLY A 34 -1.71 1.14 2.21
C GLY A 34 -2.53 2.18 2.95
N TYR A 35 -2.11 2.54 4.17
CA TYR A 35 -2.69 3.66 4.91
C TYR A 35 -2.46 4.98 4.16
N GLU A 36 -1.27 5.15 3.59
CA GLU A 36 -0.89 6.33 2.82
C GLU A 36 -1.62 6.44 1.48
N LEU A 37 -1.83 5.31 0.78
CA LEU A 37 -2.58 5.24 -0.47
C LEU A 37 -4.05 5.59 -0.27
N ASN A 38 -4.65 5.17 0.85
CA ASN A 38 -6.04 5.51 1.14
C ASN A 38 -6.18 6.98 1.57
N ALA A 39 -5.23 7.52 2.37
CA ALA A 39 -5.19 8.94 2.70
C ALA A 39 -5.00 9.81 1.45
N LYS A 40 -4.09 9.42 0.55
CA LYS A 40 -3.85 10.09 -0.74
C LYS A 40 -5.12 10.15 -1.60
N ARG A 41 -5.81 9.02 -1.79
CA ARG A 41 -7.07 8.98 -2.55
C ARG A 41 -8.15 9.87 -1.95
N GLN A 42 -8.24 9.93 -0.62
CA GLN A 42 -9.20 10.81 0.05
C GLN A 42 -8.84 12.29 -0.13
N MET A 43 -7.54 12.63 -0.07
CA MET A 43 -7.05 13.97 -0.30
C MET A 43 -7.30 14.44 -1.74
N ASP A 44 -7.00 13.59 -2.72
CA ASP A 44 -7.19 13.89 -4.14
C ASP A 44 -8.67 14.16 -4.47
N ARG A 45 -9.59 13.35 -3.91
CA ARG A 45 -11.04 13.58 -4.05
C ARG A 45 -11.48 14.88 -3.38
N LEU A 46 -10.96 15.18 -2.20
CA LEU A 46 -11.29 16.40 -1.47
C LEU A 46 -10.84 17.65 -2.25
N GLU A 47 -9.64 17.63 -2.84
CA GLU A 47 -9.17 18.70 -3.74
C GLU A 47 -10.01 18.81 -5.01
N GLU A 48 -10.42 17.69 -5.59
CA GLU A 48 -11.30 17.70 -6.76
C GLU A 48 -12.66 18.32 -6.42
N ASP A 49 -13.28 17.95 -5.30
CA ASP A 49 -14.54 18.53 -4.86
C ASP A 49 -14.40 20.04 -4.57
N PHE A 50 -13.26 20.48 -4.02
CA PHE A 50 -12.97 21.90 -3.82
C PHE A 50 -12.77 22.65 -5.15
N ARG A 51 -11.98 22.08 -6.07
CA ARG A 51 -11.77 22.65 -7.42
C ARG A 51 -13.04 22.73 -8.24
N ARG A 52 -13.94 21.76 -8.08
CA ARG A 52 -15.26 21.75 -8.72
C ARG A 52 -16.28 22.61 -7.99
N GLU A 53 -15.86 23.40 -6.99
CA GLU A 53 -16.71 24.27 -6.16
C GLU A 53 -17.89 23.54 -5.50
N ARG A 54 -17.76 22.22 -5.29
CA ARG A 54 -18.78 21.36 -4.65
C ARG A 54 -18.77 21.51 -3.14
N ILE A 55 -17.64 21.90 -2.57
CA ILE A 55 -17.45 22.18 -1.15
C ILE A 55 -16.83 23.57 -0.96
N GLY A 56 -17.22 24.25 0.12
CA GLY A 56 -16.64 25.55 0.47
C GLY A 56 -15.27 25.42 1.13
N ARG A 57 -14.50 26.52 1.14
CA ARG A 57 -13.13 26.57 1.69
C ARG A 57 -13.03 26.09 3.15
N ARG A 58 -13.99 26.49 4.00
CA ARG A 58 -14.02 26.08 5.42
C ARG A 58 -14.21 24.58 5.58
N GLU A 59 -15.01 23.98 4.71
CA GLU A 59 -15.27 22.54 4.71
C GLU A 59 -14.07 21.76 4.16
N TYR A 60 -13.44 22.28 3.10
CA TYR A 60 -12.18 21.75 2.58
C TYR A 60 -11.11 21.71 3.68
N GLU A 61 -10.85 22.83 4.36
CA GLU A 61 -9.82 22.92 5.41
C GLU A 61 -10.10 21.96 6.58
N SER A 62 -11.36 21.87 7.03
CA SER A 62 -11.76 20.96 8.11
C SER A 62 -11.58 19.48 7.75
N ARG A 63 -11.96 19.09 6.53
CA ARG A 63 -11.82 17.71 6.03
C ARG A 63 -10.34 17.37 5.76
N ARG A 64 -9.57 18.32 5.23
CA ARG A 64 -8.14 18.18 4.98
C ARG A 64 -7.41 17.85 6.26
N HIS A 65 -7.69 18.60 7.32
CA HIS A 65 -7.04 18.42 8.61
C HIS A 65 -7.45 17.13 9.36
N GLN A 66 -8.58 16.52 9.00
CA GLN A 66 -8.95 15.19 9.48
C GLN A 66 -8.16 14.09 8.76
N ILE A 67 -7.91 14.24 7.46
CA ILE A 67 -7.13 13.28 6.67
C ILE A 67 -5.64 13.37 7.06
N GLU A 68 -5.11 14.57 7.22
CA GLU A 68 -3.73 14.81 7.71
C GLU A 68 -3.51 14.15 9.08
N ARG A 69 -4.39 14.38 10.06
CA ARG A 69 -4.28 13.74 11.39
C ARG A 69 -4.32 12.21 11.38
N GLY A 70 -4.92 11.60 10.35
CA GLY A 70 -5.00 10.14 10.19
C GLY A 70 -3.92 9.57 9.27
N SER A 71 -3.08 10.42 8.67
CA SER A 71 -1.98 10.03 7.78
C SER A 71 -0.64 10.22 8.48
N ILE A 72 0.34 9.42 8.10
CA ILE A 72 1.73 9.61 8.53
C ILE A 72 2.49 10.48 7.50
N VAL A 73 1.94 10.62 6.28
CA VAL A 73 2.58 11.29 5.13
C VAL A 73 2.08 12.71 4.89
N TYR A 74 0.85 13.01 5.29
CA TYR A 74 0.18 14.30 5.12
C TYR A 74 -0.02 14.96 6.47
#